data_AF-A0A9E5RVC6-F1
#
_entry.id   AF-A0A9E5RVC6-F1
#
_cell.length_a   1.000
_cell.length_b   1.000
_cell.length_c   1.000
_cell.angle_alpha   90.00
_cell.angle_beta   90.00
_cell.angle_gamma   90.00
#
_symmetry.space_group_name_H-M   'P 1'
#
loop_
_entity.id
_entity.type
_entity.pdbx_description
1 polymer ?
#
loop_
_entity_poly.entity_id
_entity_poly.type
_entity_poly.pdbx_seq_one_letter_code
_entity_poly.pdbx_strand_id
1 'polypeptide(L)'
;MNLSEIEHRNQVLRAYFEGRNWDNNGEYALKRQLVLSSHQLLPHYPYVIEDEWEVEPGRTDKGRGDLVFTDGKGHFAVVEVKWIDIQSSDRVGVTRRGSNRKKRRTVEKQARDYAEILPRRYDCISYIKIYAFTNECGYPQLLESIEISASS
;
A
#
# COMPACT_ATOMS: atom_id res chain seq x y z
N MET A 1 -16.05 -2.45 -9.72
CA MET A 1 -15.36 -1.53 -10.65
C MET A 1 -15.34 -2.15 -12.04
N ASN A 2 -15.52 -1.34 -13.08
CA ASN A 2 -15.33 -1.80 -14.46
C ASN A 2 -13.88 -1.57 -14.91
N LEU A 3 -13.47 -2.19 -16.02
CA LEU A 3 -12.08 -2.14 -16.49
C LEU A 3 -11.64 -0.74 -16.91
N SER A 4 -12.50 0.05 -17.58
CA SER A 4 -12.13 1.40 -18.02
C SER A 4 -11.86 2.34 -16.85
N GLU A 5 -12.61 2.21 -15.76
CA GLU A 5 -12.38 2.94 -14.51
C GLU A 5 -11.02 2.55 -13.87
N ILE A 6 -10.67 1.26 -13.86
CA ILE A 6 -9.38 0.75 -13.38
C ILE A 6 -8.23 1.34 -14.21
N GLU A 7 -8.33 1.26 -15.54
CA GLU A 7 -7.31 1.74 -16.46
C GLU A 7 -7.12 3.25 -16.33
N HIS A 8 -8.22 4.01 -16.23
CA HIS A 8 -8.18 5.45 -16.04
C HIS A 8 -7.48 5.83 -14.73
N ARG A 9 -7.86 5.23 -13.60
CA ARG A 9 -7.21 5.47 -12.30
C ARG A 9 -5.71 5.14 -12.36
N ASN A 10 -5.37 4.00 -12.93
CA ASN A 10 -3.98 3.58 -13.10
C ASN A 10 -3.18 4.58 -13.93
N GLN A 11 -3.72 5.06 -15.05
CA GLN A 11 -3.05 6.06 -15.88
C GLN A 11 -2.81 7.37 -15.12
N VAL A 12 -3.84 7.88 -14.42
CA VAL A 12 -3.75 9.13 -13.65
C VAL A 12 -2.71 9.01 -12.53
N LEU A 13 -2.77 7.94 -11.74
CA LEU A 13 -1.84 7.72 -10.63
C LEU A 13 -0.41 7.51 -11.11
N ARG A 14 -0.19 6.73 -12.17
CA ARG A 14 1.16 6.56 -12.75
C ARG A 14 1.74 7.88 -13.24
N ALA A 15 0.97 8.67 -13.99
CA ALA A 15 1.42 9.98 -14.45
C ALA A 15 1.78 10.92 -13.26
N TYR A 16 0.98 10.88 -12.19
CA TYR A 16 1.27 11.63 -10.96
C TYR A 16 2.61 11.21 -10.32
N PHE A 17 2.87 9.92 -10.17
CA PHE A 17 4.13 9.43 -9.61
C PHE A 17 5.33 9.67 -10.54
N GLU A 18 5.16 9.60 -11.86
CA GLU A 18 6.21 9.89 -12.83
C GLU A 18 6.70 11.34 -12.72
N GLY A 19 5.76 12.30 -12.69
CA GLY A 19 6.05 13.74 -12.72
C GLY A 19 6.54 14.34 -11.39
N ARG A 20 6.41 13.63 -10.26
CA ARG A 20 6.74 14.16 -8.93
C ARG A 20 8.08 13.60 -8.42
N ASN A 21 9.18 14.18 -8.90
CA ASN A 21 10.56 13.77 -8.58
C ASN A 21 11.31 14.71 -7.61
N TRP A 22 10.63 15.72 -7.05
CA TRP A 22 11.23 16.75 -6.19
C TRP A 22 11.03 16.51 -4.69
N ASP A 23 10.26 15.48 -4.31
CA ASP A 23 9.95 15.17 -2.93
C ASP A 23 11.05 14.30 -2.30
N ASN A 24 11.79 14.87 -1.35
CA ASN A 24 12.90 14.20 -0.65
C ASN A 24 12.45 13.33 0.54
N ASN A 25 11.14 13.14 0.74
CA ASN A 25 10.64 12.25 1.79
C ASN A 25 10.90 10.78 1.42
N GLY A 26 11.64 10.05 2.28
CA GLY A 26 11.96 8.64 2.07
C GLY A 26 10.73 7.74 1.91
N GLU A 27 9.63 8.00 2.62
CA GLU A 27 8.37 7.24 2.46
C GLU A 27 7.77 7.47 1.07
N TYR A 28 7.76 8.71 0.60
CA TYR A 28 7.28 9.04 -0.74
C TYR A 28 8.16 8.41 -1.82
N ALA A 29 9.48 8.49 -1.68
CA ALA A 29 10.42 7.87 -2.62
C ALA A 29 10.20 6.35 -2.72
N LEU A 30 9.96 5.68 -1.57
CA LEU A 30 9.68 4.25 -1.52
C LEU A 30 8.32 3.91 -2.18
N LYS A 31 7.28 4.71 -1.91
CA LYS A 31 5.95 4.59 -2.53
C LYS A 31 6.03 4.76 -4.05
N ARG A 32 6.75 5.79 -4.51
CA ARG A 32 7.01 6.06 -5.94
C ARG A 32 7.75 4.90 -6.60
N GLN A 33 8.81 4.39 -5.96
CA GLN A 33 9.54 3.22 -6.47
C GLN A 33 8.60 2.02 -6.66
N LEU A 34 7.72 1.76 -5.69
CA LEU A 34 6.75 0.67 -5.79
C LEU A 34 5.84 0.83 -7.01
N VAL A 35 5.25 2.01 -7.21
CA VAL A 35 4.33 2.25 -8.33
C VAL A 35 5.03 2.12 -9.68
N LEU A 36 6.20 2.76 -9.83
CA LEU A 36 6.94 2.76 -11.10
C LEU A 36 7.57 1.41 -11.44
N SER A 37 7.82 0.57 -10.42
CA SER A 37 8.42 -0.75 -10.58
C SER A 37 7.43 -1.88 -10.28
N SER A 38 6.12 -1.59 -10.24
CA SER A 38 5.11 -2.55 -9.78
C SER A 38 5.01 -3.78 -10.69
N HIS A 39 5.35 -3.64 -11.98
CA HIS A 39 5.43 -4.76 -12.92
C HIS A 39 6.47 -5.81 -12.51
N GLN A 40 7.50 -5.41 -11.76
CA GLN A 40 8.52 -6.31 -11.20
C GLN A 40 8.19 -6.72 -9.76
N LEU A 41 7.72 -5.77 -8.94
CA LEU A 41 7.53 -5.97 -7.50
C LEU A 41 6.19 -6.65 -7.15
N LEU A 42 5.16 -6.43 -7.96
CA LEU A 42 3.80 -6.96 -7.81
C LEU A 42 3.26 -7.39 -9.20
N PRO A 43 3.90 -8.36 -9.89
CA PRO A 43 3.61 -8.68 -11.30
C PRO A 43 2.17 -9.15 -11.55
N HIS A 44 1.48 -9.65 -10.51
CA HIS A 44 0.09 -10.10 -10.60
C HIS A 44 -0.93 -8.98 -10.41
N TYR A 45 -0.51 -7.78 -10.04
CA TYR A 45 -1.40 -6.63 -9.78
C TYR A 45 -0.95 -5.41 -10.61
N PRO A 46 -1.17 -5.44 -11.95
CA PRO A 46 -0.65 -4.43 -12.87
C PRO A 46 -1.22 -3.03 -12.68
N TYR A 47 -2.44 -2.90 -12.13
CA TYR A 47 -3.13 -1.62 -12.01
C TYR A 47 -3.04 -1.08 -10.60
N VAL A 48 -2.58 0.17 -10.44
CA VAL A 48 -2.72 0.93 -9.20
C VAL A 48 -4.03 1.74 -9.27
N ILE A 49 -4.85 1.70 -8.23
CA ILE A 49 -6.19 2.33 -8.26
C ILE A 49 -6.45 3.31 -7.12
N GLU A 50 -5.64 3.27 -6.05
CA GLU A 50 -5.75 4.19 -4.93
C GLU A 50 -4.36 4.65 -4.48
N ASP A 51 -4.25 5.92 -4.10
CA ASP A 51 -3.13 6.52 -3.38
C ASP A 51 -3.68 7.40 -2.26
N GLU A 52 -3.15 7.26 -1.04
CA GLU A 52 -3.58 8.02 0.14
C GLU A 52 -5.11 8.10 0.31
N TRP A 53 -5.79 6.97 0.18
CA TRP A 53 -7.25 6.92 0.15
C TRP A 53 -7.84 7.01 1.56
N GLU A 54 -8.89 7.80 1.71
CA GLU A 54 -9.61 7.90 2.99
C GLU A 54 -10.30 6.57 3.31
N VAL A 55 -9.94 6.02 4.47
CA VAL A 55 -10.48 4.75 4.96
C VAL A 55 -11.97 4.87 5.28
N GLU A 56 -12.38 6.03 5.80
CA GLU A 56 -13.76 6.44 5.96
C GLU A 56 -13.96 7.78 5.22
N PRO A 57 -14.86 7.86 4.22
CA PRO A 57 -15.05 9.08 3.44
C PRO A 57 -15.37 10.30 4.31
N GLY A 58 -14.64 11.40 4.10
CA GLY A 58 -14.78 12.64 4.85
C GLY A 58 -14.15 12.62 6.25
N ARG A 59 -13.40 11.56 6.60
CA ARG A 59 -12.84 11.35 7.94
C ARG A 59 -11.34 11.10 7.89
N THR A 60 -10.58 12.16 7.60
CA THR A 60 -9.11 12.11 7.59
C THR A 60 -8.52 11.73 8.96
N ASP A 61 -9.26 11.92 10.05
CA ASP A 61 -8.88 11.49 11.41
C ASP A 61 -8.83 9.95 11.56
N LYS A 62 -9.43 9.20 10.64
CA LYS A 62 -9.48 7.74 10.64
C LYS A 62 -8.34 7.07 9.88
N GLY A 63 -7.44 7.87 9.33
CA GLY A 63 -6.28 7.42 8.59
C GLY A 63 -6.53 7.36 7.08
N ARG A 64 -5.42 7.27 6.34
CA ARG A 64 -5.38 7.16 4.88
C ARG A 64 -4.52 5.96 4.54
N GLY A 65 -5.02 5.07 3.71
CA GLY A 65 -4.24 3.93 3.21
C GLY A 65 -3.31 4.35 2.09
N ASP A 66 -2.13 3.76 2.02
CA ASP A 66 -1.08 4.20 1.10
C ASP A 66 -1.38 3.84 -0.34
N LEU A 67 -1.50 2.55 -0.67
CA LEU A 67 -1.70 2.09 -2.05
C LEU A 67 -2.62 0.87 -2.13
N VAL A 68 -3.41 0.82 -3.22
CA VAL A 68 -4.16 -0.37 -3.62
C VAL A 68 -3.89 -0.69 -5.08
N PHE A 69 -3.54 -1.95 -5.34
CA PHE A 69 -3.39 -2.50 -6.69
C PHE A 69 -4.45 -3.55 -6.98
N THR A 70 -4.71 -3.82 -8.26
CA THR A 70 -5.64 -4.87 -8.72
C THR A 70 -5.19 -5.54 -10.02
N ASP A 71 -5.67 -6.76 -10.24
CA ASP A 71 -5.58 -7.47 -11.52
C ASP A 71 -6.74 -7.13 -12.48
N GLY A 72 -7.72 -6.35 -12.02
CA GLY A 72 -8.94 -6.01 -12.74
C GLY A 72 -9.97 -7.13 -12.86
N LYS A 73 -9.77 -8.25 -12.14
CA LYS A 73 -10.64 -9.43 -12.13
C LYS A 73 -11.17 -9.76 -10.73
N GLY A 74 -11.04 -8.84 -9.79
CA GLY A 74 -11.53 -8.99 -8.42
C GLY A 74 -10.46 -9.33 -7.39
N HIS A 75 -9.19 -9.45 -7.80
CA HIS A 75 -8.08 -9.61 -6.86
C HIS A 75 -7.38 -8.27 -6.62
N PHE A 76 -7.11 -8.01 -5.34
CA PHE A 76 -6.52 -6.76 -4.89
C PHE A 76 -5.28 -7.01 -4.04
N ALA A 77 -4.37 -6.04 -4.07
CA ALA A 77 -3.24 -5.97 -3.16
C ALA A 77 -3.31 -4.65 -2.39
N VAL A 78 -3.46 -4.72 -1.07
CA VAL A 78 -3.34 -3.56 -0.18
C VAL A 78 -1.89 -3.48 0.27
N VAL A 79 -1.25 -2.33 0.06
CA VAL A 79 0.18 -2.16 0.39
C VAL A 79 0.35 -0.93 1.25
N GLU A 80 0.83 -1.13 2.48
CA GLU A 80 1.25 -0.05 3.36
C GLU A 80 2.76 0.13 3.32
N VAL A 81 3.21 1.38 3.20
CA VAL A 81 4.60 1.76 2.99
C VAL A 81 5.16 2.38 4.26
N LYS A 82 6.36 1.95 4.68
CA LYS A 82 7.03 2.56 5.83
C LYS A 82 8.52 2.72 5.64
N TRP A 83 9.02 3.93 5.85
CA TRP A 83 10.44 4.17 5.91
C TRP A 83 10.96 3.86 7.32
N ILE A 84 11.88 2.90 7.37
CA ILE A 84 12.58 2.51 8.58
C ILE A 84 13.92 3.21 8.61
N ASP A 85 14.24 3.74 9.78
CA ASP A 85 15.50 4.41 10.00
C ASP A 85 16.59 3.38 10.33
N ILE A 86 17.40 3.07 9.33
CA ILE A 86 18.43 2.03 9.38
C ILE A 86 19.79 2.61 9.81
N GLN A 87 20.02 3.92 9.65
CA GLN A 87 21.35 4.52 9.74
C GLN A 87 21.49 5.71 10.71
N SER A 88 20.41 6.28 11.27
CA SER A 88 20.59 7.45 12.13
C SER A 88 21.44 7.17 13.38
N SER A 89 22.38 8.07 13.62
CA SER A 89 23.22 8.16 14.83
C SER A 89 22.43 8.61 16.06
N ASP A 90 21.23 9.13 15.89
CA ASP A 90 20.50 9.89 16.91
C ASP A 90 19.82 8.99 17.97
N ARG A 91 19.80 7.66 17.75
CA ARG A 91 19.23 6.68 18.71
C ARG A 91 20.13 5.46 18.88
N VAL A 92 20.65 5.29 20.10
CA VAL A 92 21.53 4.18 20.47
C VAL A 92 20.80 2.82 20.44
N GLY A 93 21.38 1.86 19.72
CA GLY A 93 21.21 0.40 19.78
C GLY A 93 19.84 -0.21 20.13
N VAL A 94 19.43 -0.17 21.39
CA VAL A 94 18.24 -0.87 21.91
C VAL A 94 16.95 -0.09 21.62
N THR A 95 16.95 1.22 21.85
CA THR A 95 15.78 2.10 21.65
C THR A 95 15.41 2.17 20.17
N ARG A 96 16.40 2.20 19.28
CA ARG A 96 16.19 2.16 17.83
C ARG A 96 15.54 0.85 17.38
N ARG A 97 16.07 -0.29 17.85
CA ARG A 97 15.49 -1.62 17.56
C ARG A 97 14.04 -1.72 18.03
N GLY A 98 13.76 -1.24 19.24
CA GLY A 98 12.40 -1.18 19.78
C GLY A 98 11.46 -0.30 18.95
N SER A 99 11.92 0.90 18.57
CA SER A 99 11.17 1.84 17.74
C SER A 99 10.88 1.28 16.34
N ASN A 100 11.87 0.68 15.68
CA ASN A 100 11.70 0.06 14.36
C ASN A 100 10.77 -1.16 14.44
N ARG A 101 10.87 -2.00 15.49
CA ARG A 101 9.92 -3.09 15.72
C ARG A 101 8.48 -2.56 15.89
N LYS A 102 8.30 -1.45 16.61
CA LYS A 102 6.98 -0.80 16.74
C LYS A 102 6.47 -0.32 15.38
N LYS A 103 7.31 0.38 14.59
CA LYS A 103 6.96 0.84 13.24
C LYS A 103 6.51 -0.32 12.34
N ARG A 104 7.25 -1.44 12.34
CA ARG A 104 6.89 -2.65 11.57
C ARG A 104 5.53 -3.21 11.97
N ARG A 105 5.30 -3.39 13.27
CA ARG A 105 4.00 -3.85 13.78
C ARG A 105 2.86 -2.89 13.44
N THR A 106 3.13 -1.59 13.46
CA THR A 106 2.15 -0.57 13.09
C THR A 106 1.79 -0.65 11.61
N VAL A 107 2.77 -0.68 10.70
CA VAL A 107 2.50 -0.78 9.25
C VAL A 107 1.79 -2.10 8.90
N GLU A 108 2.19 -3.20 9.54
CA GLU A 108 1.51 -4.50 9.39
C GLU A 108 0.06 -4.48 9.89
N LYS A 109 -0.22 -3.76 10.98
CA LYS A 109 -1.58 -3.61 11.50
C LYS A 109 -2.43 -2.75 10.56
N GLN A 110 -1.89 -1.61 10.12
CA GLN A 110 -2.59 -0.71 9.18
C GLN A 110 -2.96 -1.45 7.90
N ALA A 111 -2.04 -2.23 7.33
CA ALA A 111 -2.31 -2.98 6.11
C ALA A 111 -3.48 -3.95 6.27
N ARG A 112 -3.57 -4.63 7.42
CA ARG A 112 -4.72 -5.51 7.75
C ARG A 112 -6.00 -4.74 7.95
N ASP A 113 -5.98 -3.70 8.79
CA ASP A 113 -7.15 -2.88 9.07
C ASP A 113 -7.76 -2.32 7.77
N TYR A 114 -6.92 -1.87 6.85
CA TYR A 114 -7.37 -1.30 5.57
C TYR A 114 -7.86 -2.36 4.58
N ALA A 115 -7.24 -3.55 4.58
CA ALA A 115 -7.74 -4.68 3.80
C ALA A 115 -9.13 -5.15 4.26
N GLU A 116 -9.44 -5.08 5.56
CA GLU A 116 -10.79 -5.40 6.08
C GLU A 116 -11.85 -4.37 5.68
N ILE A 117 -11.43 -3.13 5.41
CA ILE A 117 -12.34 -2.02 5.07
C ILE A 117 -12.57 -1.91 3.57
N LEU A 118 -11.57 -2.27 2.75
CA LEU A 118 -11.63 -2.15 1.30
C LEU A 118 -12.88 -2.79 0.65
N PRO A 119 -13.38 -3.97 1.08
CA PRO A 119 -14.62 -4.56 0.56
C PRO A 119 -15.85 -3.66 0.70
N ARG A 120 -15.89 -2.74 1.66
CA ARG A 120 -17.00 -1.78 1.83
C ARG A 120 -17.05 -0.72 0.71
N ARG A 121 -15.96 -0.58 -0.05
CA ARG A 121 -15.82 0.40 -1.12
C ARG A 121 -16.01 -0.22 -2.50
N TYR A 122 -15.70 -1.51 -2.63
CA TYR A 122 -15.69 -2.22 -3.90
C TYR A 122 -16.33 -3.61 -3.79
N ASP A 123 -17.53 -3.75 -4.32
CA ASP A 123 -18.29 -5.02 -4.30
C ASP A 123 -17.69 -6.12 -5.20
N CYS A 124 -16.74 -5.77 -6.08
CA CYS A 124 -16.11 -6.71 -7.01
C CYS A 124 -14.91 -7.46 -6.42
N ILE A 125 -14.60 -7.25 -5.13
CA ILE A 125 -13.47 -7.91 -4.47
C ILE A 125 -13.83 -9.35 -4.14
N SER A 126 -13.06 -10.30 -4.66
CA SER A 126 -13.11 -11.71 -4.31
C SER A 126 -11.89 -12.15 -3.49
N TYR A 127 -10.77 -11.43 -3.61
CA TYR A 127 -9.52 -11.79 -2.94
C TYR A 127 -8.67 -10.57 -2.64
N ILE A 128 -8.04 -10.54 -1.46
CA ILE A 128 -7.09 -9.49 -1.06
C ILE A 128 -5.79 -10.12 -0.59
N LYS A 129 -4.66 -9.68 -1.14
CA LYS A 129 -3.34 -9.88 -0.52
C LYS A 129 -2.91 -8.62 0.23
N ILE A 130 -2.36 -8.82 1.41
CA ILE A 130 -1.96 -7.74 2.31
C ILE A 130 -0.45 -7.68 2.33
N TYR A 131 0.11 -6.51 2.06
CA TYR A 131 1.54 -6.30 2.01
C TYR A 131 1.98 -5.15 2.93
N ALA A 132 3.14 -5.33 3.54
CA ALA A 132 3.93 -4.22 4.06
C ALA A 132 5.16 -4.01 3.17
N PHE A 133 5.47 -2.77 2.83
CA PHE A 133 6.66 -2.43 2.06
C PHE A 133 7.55 -1.47 2.84
N THR A 134 8.74 -1.95 3.21
CA THR A 134 9.75 -1.15 3.89
C THR A 134 11.04 -1.07 3.08
N ASN A 135 11.81 -0.02 3.31
CA ASN A 135 13.13 0.20 2.69
C ASN A 135 14.19 -0.84 3.13
N GLU A 136 13.88 -1.71 4.09
CA GLU A 136 14.82 -2.75 4.56
C GLU A 136 14.93 -3.93 3.61
N CYS A 137 13.85 -4.26 2.89
CA CYS A 137 13.78 -5.47 2.08
C CYS A 137 13.84 -5.18 0.57
N GLY A 138 13.48 -3.97 0.13
CA GLY A 138 13.49 -3.61 -1.29
C GLY A 138 12.35 -4.24 -2.13
N TYR A 139 11.52 -5.10 -1.54
CA TYR A 139 10.28 -5.62 -2.12
C TYR A 139 9.14 -5.72 -1.09
N PRO A 140 7.86 -5.62 -1.51
CA PRO A 140 6.71 -5.80 -0.62
C PRO A 140 6.68 -7.20 0.00
N GLN A 141 6.51 -7.27 1.33
CA GLN A 141 6.37 -8.52 2.07
C GLN A 141 4.90 -8.90 2.18
N LEU A 142 4.53 -10.09 1.69
CA LEU A 142 3.19 -10.63 1.90
C LEU A 142 3.01 -10.96 3.39
N LEU A 143 1.96 -10.40 3.99
CA LEU A 143 1.59 -10.65 5.38
C LEU A 143 0.54 -11.74 5.47
N GLU A 144 -0.48 -11.66 4.62
CA GLU A 144 -1.69 -12.48 4.69
C GLU A 144 -2.45 -12.42 3.37
N SER A 145 -3.38 -13.34 3.17
CA SER A 145 -4.32 -13.32 2.05
C SER A 145 -5.72 -13.66 2.55
N ILE A 146 -6.72 -12.95 2.05
CA ILE A 146 -8.11 -13.02 2.48
C ILE A 146 -8.96 -13.36 1.26
N GLU A 147 -9.72 -14.45 1.34
CA GLU A 147 -10.82 -14.74 0.42
C GLU A 147 -12.08 -14.03 0.92
N ILE A 148 -12.75 -13.31 0.03
CA ILE A 148 -14.02 -12.63 0.32
C ILE A 148 -15.13 -13.53 -0.18
N SER A 149 -15.80 -14.19 0.76
CA SER A 149 -17.02 -14.95 0.46
C SER A 149 -18.12 -13.98 0.02
N ALA A 150 -18.77 -14.28 -1.10
CA ALA A 150 -20.01 -13.60 -1.45
C ALA A 150 -21.00 -13.77 -0.29
N SER A 151 -21.55 -12.67 0.21
CA SER A 151 -22.66 -12.75 1.16
C SER A 151 -23.87 -13.34 0.41
N SER A 152 -24.24 -14.56 0.76
CA SER A 152 -25.39 -15.30 0.23
C SER A 152 -26.71 -14.60 0.49
#